data_AF-A0A2V8BWA3-F1
#
_entry.id   AF-A0A2V8BWA3-F1
#
_cell.length_a   1.000
_cell.length_b   1.000
_cell.length_c   1.000
_cell.angle_alpha   90.00
_cell.angle_beta   90.00
_cell.angle_gamma   90.00
#
_symmetry.space_group_name_H-M   'P 1'
#
loop_
_entity.id
_entity.type
_entity.pdbx_description
1 polymer ?
#
loop_
_entity_poly.entity_id
_entity_poly.type
_entity_poly.pdbx_seq_one_letter_code
_entity_poly.pdbx_strand_id
1 'polypeptide(L)'
;MTDVPPRLDSLDVFRGFTIAAMILVSTPGTWNAVYVPLDHAAWHGWTPTDLVFPFLLFAMGAAVPFALARRRGSPRRVRRHLVRRALLLFALGLVLNAIETQPLHWATFRIPGVLQRIAIVYLVIAWLTELGSLRAQIAIAVSVLVGYWAALTLVPVPGAGAGVLTPGGNLASFIDRMLLGRHLLNRL
;
A
#
# COMPACT_ATOMS: atom_id res chain seq x y z
N MET A 1 18.07 32.00 11.82
CA MET A 1 17.04 31.01 12.20
C MET A 1 16.94 30.01 11.08
N THR A 2 17.31 28.75 11.30
CA THR A 2 17.01 27.70 10.32
C THR A 2 15.51 27.40 10.46
N ASP A 3 14.71 27.90 9.53
CA ASP A 3 13.27 27.62 9.47
C ASP A 3 13.04 26.14 9.21
N VAL A 4 13.06 25.36 10.29
CA VAL A 4 12.59 23.99 10.28
C VAL A 4 11.07 24.09 10.07
N PRO A 5 10.53 23.58 8.95
CA PRO A 5 9.10 23.67 8.71
C PRO A 5 8.33 23.06 9.90
N PRO A 6 7.32 23.76 10.43
CA PRO A 6 6.55 23.30 11.58
C PRO A 6 5.91 21.94 11.28
N ARG A 7 5.71 21.14 12.33
CA ARG A 7 4.98 19.87 12.20
C ARG A 7 3.56 20.17 11.70
N LEU A 8 3.06 19.35 10.79
CA LEU A 8 1.71 19.51 10.26
C LEU A 8 0.73 18.75 11.15
N ASP A 9 0.16 19.45 12.14
CA ASP A 9 -0.73 18.83 13.13
C ASP A 9 -1.95 18.17 12.49
N SER A 10 -2.50 18.78 11.43
CA SER A 10 -3.61 18.20 10.66
C SER A 10 -3.27 16.84 10.05
N LEU A 11 -2.03 16.63 9.60
CA LEU A 11 -1.59 15.34 9.04
C LEU A 11 -1.38 14.29 10.13
N ASP A 12 -0.89 14.70 11.30
CA ASP A 12 -0.74 13.80 12.43
C ASP A 12 -2.11 13.37 12.99
N VAL A 13 -3.08 14.29 13.07
CA VAL A 13 -4.48 13.99 13.43
C VAL A 13 -5.13 13.08 12.39
N PHE A 14 -4.99 13.38 11.10
CA PHE A 14 -5.54 12.56 10.02
C PHE A 14 -5.00 11.13 10.03
N ARG A 15 -3.69 10.96 10.26
CA ARG A 15 -3.08 9.64 10.43
C ARG A 15 -3.64 8.90 11.65
N GLY A 16 -3.77 9.60 12.78
CA GLY A 16 -4.34 9.02 14.01
C GLY A 16 -5.77 8.54 13.80
N PHE A 17 -6.60 9.37 13.17
CA PHE A 17 -7.98 9.01 12.81
C PHE A 17 -8.02 7.78 11.91
N THR A 18 -7.17 7.72 10.88
CA THR A 18 -7.13 6.59 9.95
C THR A 18 -6.74 5.29 10.66
N ILE A 19 -5.79 5.34 11.61
CA ILE A 19 -5.40 4.16 12.41
C ILE A 19 -6.54 3.74 13.35
N ALA A 20 -7.23 4.70 13.98
CA ALA A 20 -8.38 4.40 14.83
C ALA A 20 -9.50 3.73 14.02
N ALA A 21 -9.80 4.24 12.83
CA ALA A 21 -10.76 3.63 11.90
C ALA A 21 -10.32 2.22 11.49
N MET A 22 -9.04 2.01 11.17
CA MET A 22 -8.50 0.68 10.86
C MET A 22 -8.70 -0.33 11.99
N ILE A 23 -8.50 0.08 13.24
CA ILE A 23 -8.71 -0.78 14.41
C ILE A 23 -10.20 -1.10 14.56
N LEU A 24 -11.07 -0.09 14.42
CA LEU A 24 -12.52 -0.24 14.53
C LEU A 24 -13.06 -1.25 13.52
N VAL A 25 -12.69 -1.14 12.25
CA VAL A 25 -13.18 -2.03 11.19
C VAL A 25 -12.53 -3.41 11.22
N SER A 26 -11.29 -3.51 11.71
CA SER A 26 -10.61 -4.81 11.89
C SER A 26 -11.12 -5.59 13.11
N THR A 27 -11.85 -4.93 14.01
CA THR A 27 -12.29 -5.50 15.29
C THR A 27 -13.78 -5.27 15.52
N PRO A 28 -14.67 -5.85 14.69
CA PRO A 28 -16.12 -5.63 14.81
C PRO A 28 -16.73 -6.33 16.04
N GLY A 29 -15.95 -7.06 16.84
CA GLY A 29 -16.40 -7.89 17.95
C GLY A 29 -17.02 -9.21 17.47
N THR A 30 -18.02 -9.15 16.58
CA THR A 30 -18.60 -10.32 15.91
C THR A 30 -18.71 -10.09 14.40
N TRP A 31 -18.22 -11.06 13.62
CA TRP A 31 -18.35 -11.04 12.16
C TRP A 31 -19.78 -11.34 11.68
N ASN A 32 -20.64 -11.84 12.56
CA ASN A 32 -22.04 -12.17 12.23
C ASN A 32 -22.99 -10.96 12.32
N ALA A 33 -22.54 -9.84 12.88
CA ALA A 33 -23.36 -8.65 13.06
C ALA A 33 -22.49 -7.38 12.95
N VAL A 34 -21.85 -7.20 11.80
CA VAL A 34 -21.11 -5.98 11.49
C VAL A 34 -22.09 -4.90 11.05
N TYR A 35 -21.93 -3.68 11.56
CA TYR A 35 -22.70 -2.54 11.06
C TYR A 35 -22.40 -2.32 9.58
N VAL A 36 -23.43 -2.21 8.74
CA VAL A 36 -23.29 -2.12 7.27
C VAL A 36 -22.23 -1.12 6.79
N PRO A 37 -22.10 0.10 7.36
CA PRO A 37 -21.04 1.04 6.93
C PRO A 37 -19.61 0.62 7.29
N LEU A 38 -19.45 -0.32 8.24
CA LEU A 38 -18.17 -0.85 8.70
C LEU A 38 -17.79 -2.16 7.99
N ASP A 39 -18.70 -2.75 7.22
CA ASP A 39 -18.42 -3.93 6.41
C ASP A 39 -17.79 -3.56 5.06
N HIS A 40 -17.02 -4.47 4.49
CA HIS A 40 -16.41 -4.27 3.18
C HIS A 40 -17.42 -4.44 2.05
N ALA A 41 -17.26 -3.67 0.96
CA ALA A 41 -17.98 -4.00 -0.27
C ALA A 41 -17.55 -5.39 -0.75
N ALA A 42 -18.50 -6.22 -1.21
CA ALA A 42 -18.20 -7.60 -1.61
C ALA A 42 -17.19 -7.69 -2.76
N TRP A 43 -17.26 -6.76 -3.72
CA TRP A 43 -16.27 -6.63 -4.80
C TRP A 43 -16.41 -5.30 -5.55
N HIS A 44 -17.61 -5.04 -6.08
CA HIS A 44 -17.96 -3.77 -6.72
C HIS A 44 -18.67 -2.86 -5.73
N GLY A 45 -18.36 -1.56 -5.81
CA GLY A 45 -18.84 -0.55 -4.88
C GLY A 45 -17.73 -0.07 -3.94
N TRP A 46 -18.11 0.70 -2.94
CA TRP A 46 -17.22 1.14 -1.88
C TRP A 46 -18.03 1.38 -0.61
N THR A 47 -17.44 1.06 0.53
CA THR A 47 -17.93 1.44 1.86
C THR A 47 -16.90 2.37 2.53
N PRO A 48 -17.26 3.06 3.62
CA PRO A 48 -16.30 3.84 4.41
C PRO A 48 -15.06 3.03 4.84
N THR A 49 -15.22 1.73 5.10
CA THR A 49 -14.13 0.82 5.46
C THR A 49 -13.08 0.70 4.35
N ASP A 50 -13.50 0.67 3.09
CA ASP A 50 -12.61 0.55 1.94
C ASP A 50 -11.69 1.77 1.76
N LEU A 51 -12.06 2.92 2.33
CA LEU A 51 -11.27 4.16 2.27
C LEU A 51 -10.12 4.23 3.29
N VAL A 52 -10.15 3.40 4.33
CA VAL A 52 -9.13 3.41 5.39
C VAL A 52 -7.72 3.21 4.82
N PHE A 53 -7.56 2.20 3.96
CA PHE A 53 -6.25 1.89 3.38
C PHE A 53 -5.74 2.99 2.41
N PRO A 54 -6.55 3.50 1.45
CA PRO A 54 -6.21 4.68 0.66
C PRO A 54 -5.81 5.90 1.50
N PHE A 55 -6.54 6.21 2.56
CA PHE A 55 -6.21 7.33 3.45
C PHE A 55 -4.88 7.14 4.17
N LEU A 56 -4.57 5.91 4.59
CA LEU A 56 -3.28 5.60 5.22
C LEU A 56 -2.12 5.83 4.25
N LEU A 57 -2.27 5.37 3.00
CA LEU A 57 -1.27 5.57 1.95
C LEU A 57 -1.11 7.04 1.59
N PHE A 58 -2.21 7.79 1.50
CA PHE A 58 -2.19 9.23 1.27
C PHE A 58 -1.45 9.96 2.40
N ALA A 59 -1.79 9.70 3.66
CA ALA A 59 -1.15 10.31 4.81
C ALA A 59 0.37 10.02 4.83
N MET A 60 0.75 8.78 4.51
CA MET A 60 2.14 8.38 4.41
C MET A 60 2.87 9.16 3.30
N GLY A 61 2.29 9.23 2.10
CA GLY A 61 2.88 9.93 0.95
C GLY A 61 2.98 11.43 1.17
N ALA A 62 1.93 12.06 1.69
CA ALA A 62 1.88 13.48 2.01
C ALA A 62 2.95 13.88 3.04
N ALA A 63 3.35 12.97 3.94
CA ALA A 63 4.40 13.22 4.93
C ALA A 63 5.83 13.24 4.34
N VAL A 64 6.05 12.66 3.15
CA VAL A 64 7.39 12.46 2.58
C VAL A 64 8.12 13.79 2.30
N PRO A 65 7.54 14.77 1.58
CA PRO A 65 8.22 16.04 1.31
C PRO A 65 8.62 16.79 2.59
N PHE A 66 7.75 16.79 3.61
CA PHE A 66 8.04 17.42 4.91
C PHE A 66 9.19 16.70 5.64
N ALA A 67 9.20 15.36 5.62
CA ALA A 67 10.26 14.57 6.22
C ALA A 67 11.62 14.78 5.54
N LEU A 68 11.64 14.96 4.22
CA LEU A 68 12.83 15.31 3.44
C LEU A 68 13.28 16.75 3.71
N ALA A 69 12.35 17.71 3.72
CA ALA A 69 12.63 19.13 3.97
C ALA A 69 13.27 19.38 5.34
N ARG A 70 12.81 18.66 6.38
CA ARG A 70 13.35 18.76 7.75
C ARG A 70 14.80 18.29 7.91
N ARG A 71 15.34 17.60 6.90
CA ARG A 71 16.67 16.99 6.93
C ARG A 71 17.59 17.51 5.82
N ARG A 72 17.25 18.67 5.25
CA ARG A 72 18.11 19.43 4.33
C ARG A 72 19.45 19.72 5.03
N GLY A 73 20.55 19.16 4.51
CA GLY A 73 21.89 19.31 5.08
C GLY A 73 22.71 18.01 5.12
N SER A 74 22.10 16.82 5.00
CA SER A 74 22.84 15.57 4.84
C SER A 74 22.07 14.51 4.02
N PRO A 75 22.06 14.63 2.68
CA PRO A 75 21.30 13.72 1.81
C PRO A 75 21.60 12.24 2.05
N ARG A 76 22.89 11.90 2.30
CA ARG A 76 23.31 10.52 2.61
C ARG A 76 22.68 9.98 3.90
N ARG A 77 22.57 10.80 4.95
CA ARG A 77 21.92 10.40 6.21
C ARG A 77 20.41 10.23 6.03
N VAL A 78 19.79 11.08 5.22
CA VAL A 78 18.36 10.98 4.88
C VAL A 78 18.07 9.69 4.14
N ARG A 79 18.79 9.42 3.04
CA ARG A 79 18.64 8.18 2.27
C ARG A 79 18.85 6.93 3.13
N ARG A 80 19.89 6.90 3.97
CA ARG A 80 20.12 5.78 4.91
C ARG A 80 18.94 5.59 5.88
N HIS A 81 18.36 6.69 6.37
CA HIS A 81 17.20 6.63 7.25
C HIS A 81 15.95 6.09 6.55
N LEU A 82 15.68 6.55 5.33
CA LEU A 82 14.56 6.06 4.51
C LEU A 82 14.68 4.57 4.21
N VAL A 83 15.85 4.13 3.73
CA VAL A 83 16.15 2.72 3.46
C VAL A 83 16.02 1.88 4.73
N ARG A 84 16.59 2.33 5.86
CA ARG A 84 16.46 1.61 7.13
C ARG A 84 14.99 1.47 7.53
N ARG A 85 14.19 2.52 7.41
CA ARG A 85 12.76 2.47 7.75
C ARG A 85 12.01 1.48 6.86
N ALA A 86 12.26 1.48 5.56
CA ALA A 86 11.64 0.56 4.63
C ALA A 86 12.05 -0.90 4.91
N LEU A 87 13.34 -1.16 5.18
CA LEU A 87 13.82 -2.49 5.56
C LEU A 87 13.19 -2.98 6.86
N LEU A 88 13.05 -2.11 7.87
CA LEU A 88 12.37 -2.47 9.12
C LEU A 88 10.89 -2.79 8.90
N LEU A 89 10.18 -1.99 8.09
CA LEU A 89 8.77 -2.28 7.73
C LEU A 89 8.63 -3.59 6.97
N PHE A 90 9.54 -3.85 6.03
CA PHE A 90 9.56 -5.07 5.25
C PHE A 90 9.83 -6.29 6.13
N ALA A 91 10.86 -6.24 6.98
CA ALA A 91 11.21 -7.29 7.91
C ALA A 91 10.09 -7.56 8.92
N LEU A 92 9.47 -6.50 9.46
CA LEU A 92 8.31 -6.64 10.35
C LEU A 92 7.16 -7.35 9.65
N GLY A 93 6.87 -7.01 8.39
CA GLY A 93 5.88 -7.72 7.59
C GLY A 93 6.18 -9.20 7.41
N LEU A 94 7.45 -9.58 7.20
CA LEU A 94 7.84 -10.98 7.10
C LEU A 94 7.66 -11.72 8.41
N VAL A 95 8.02 -11.10 9.54
CA VAL A 95 7.85 -11.68 10.87
C VAL A 95 6.36 -11.89 11.17
N LEU A 96 5.51 -10.91 10.89
CA LEU A 96 4.06 -11.04 11.09
C LEU A 96 3.47 -12.16 10.23
N ASN A 97 3.83 -12.23 8.95
CA ASN A 97 3.40 -13.33 8.07
C ASN A 97 3.88 -14.71 8.59
N ALA A 98 5.08 -14.78 9.17
CA ALA A 98 5.64 -16.02 9.74
C ALA A 98 4.92 -16.47 11.02
N ILE A 99 4.48 -15.52 11.84
CA ILE A 99 3.67 -15.79 13.04
C ILE A 99 2.28 -16.29 12.65
N GLU A 100 1.68 -15.71 11.61
CA GLU A 100 0.35 -16.12 11.13
C GLU A 100 0.37 -17.51 10.45
N THR A 101 1.49 -17.88 9.83
CA THR A 101 1.64 -19.15 9.08
C THR A 101 2.26 -20.26 9.95
N GLN A 102 1.60 -20.66 11.04
CA GLN A 102 2.08 -21.76 11.91
C GLN A 102 1.31 -23.07 11.65
N PRO A 103 2.00 -24.21 11.39
CA PRO A 103 3.45 -24.38 11.28
C PRO A 103 4.04 -23.78 9.98
N LEU A 104 5.29 -23.30 10.05
CA LEU A 104 5.98 -22.62 8.96
C LEU A 104 6.28 -23.57 7.78
N HIS A 105 5.43 -23.49 6.76
CA HIS A 105 5.67 -24.15 5.48
C HIS A 105 6.34 -23.16 4.50
N TRP A 106 7.67 -23.26 4.35
CA TRP A 106 8.45 -22.43 3.42
C TRP A 106 7.91 -22.46 1.98
N ALA A 107 7.31 -23.58 1.57
CA ALA A 107 6.72 -23.77 0.24
C ALA A 107 5.41 -22.97 0.00
N THR A 108 4.75 -22.49 1.06
CA THR A 108 3.51 -21.68 0.98
C THR A 108 3.61 -20.37 1.74
N PHE A 109 4.82 -20.00 2.19
CA PHE A 109 5.05 -18.79 2.95
C PHE A 109 4.64 -17.57 2.14
N ARG A 110 3.77 -16.73 2.71
CA ARG A 110 3.29 -15.52 2.04
C ARG A 110 4.36 -14.44 2.05
N ILE A 111 4.95 -14.22 0.88
CA ILE A 111 5.92 -13.14 0.65
C ILE A 111 5.22 -11.77 0.49
N PRO A 112 4.15 -11.61 -0.32
CA PRO A 112 3.53 -10.29 -0.55
C PRO A 112 2.53 -9.92 0.56
N GLY A 113 3.02 -9.37 1.66
CA GLY A 113 2.18 -8.72 2.67
C GLY A 113 1.99 -7.22 2.41
N VAL A 114 1.04 -6.62 3.13
CA VAL A 114 0.70 -5.20 3.02
C VAL A 114 1.91 -4.32 3.40
N LEU A 115 2.62 -4.67 4.48
CA LEU A 115 3.78 -3.91 4.95
C LEU A 115 4.94 -3.92 3.95
N GLN A 116 5.18 -5.04 3.27
CA GLN A 116 6.20 -5.17 2.23
C GLN A 116 5.87 -4.25 1.04
N ARG A 117 4.62 -4.25 0.58
CA ARG A 117 4.15 -3.37 -0.50
C ARG A 117 4.28 -1.90 -0.11
N ILE A 118 3.87 -1.53 1.10
CA ILE A 118 4.03 -0.17 1.65
C ILE A 118 5.51 0.23 1.68
N ALA A 119 6.40 -0.64 2.14
CA ALA A 119 7.84 -0.35 2.23
C ALA A 119 8.46 -0.05 0.87
N ILE A 120 8.12 -0.83 -0.16
CA ILE A 120 8.62 -0.65 -1.53
C ILE A 120 8.09 0.68 -2.10
N VAL A 121 6.78 0.91 -2.04
CA VAL A 121 6.15 2.14 -2.54
C VAL A 121 6.72 3.36 -1.83
N TYR A 122 6.91 3.30 -0.51
CA TYR A 122 7.51 4.37 0.27
C TYR A 122 8.91 4.74 -0.24
N LEU A 123 9.77 3.75 -0.55
CA LEU A 123 11.10 4.02 -1.09
C LEU A 123 11.05 4.67 -2.47
N VAL A 124 10.21 4.14 -3.35
CA VAL A 124 10.05 4.67 -4.72
C VAL A 124 9.55 6.11 -4.68
N ILE A 125 8.51 6.39 -3.88
CA ILE A 125 7.97 7.75 -3.73
C ILE A 125 9.02 8.68 -3.10
N ALA A 126 9.71 8.27 -2.04
CA ALA A 126 10.74 9.10 -1.43
C ALA A 126 11.88 9.44 -2.41
N TRP A 127 12.29 8.49 -3.25
CA TRP A 127 13.27 8.71 -4.29
C TRP A 127 12.76 9.64 -5.40
N LEU A 128 11.52 9.43 -5.87
CA LEU A 128 10.87 10.31 -6.86
C LEU A 128 10.67 11.73 -6.34
N THR A 129 10.37 11.91 -5.05
CA THR A 129 10.26 13.23 -4.42
C THR A 129 11.63 13.90 -4.26
N GLU A 130 12.70 13.14 -4.02
CA GLU A 130 14.06 13.69 -3.91
C GLU A 130 14.60 14.18 -5.26
N LEU A 131 14.29 13.48 -6.36
CA LEU A 131 14.88 13.75 -7.68
C LEU A 131 13.94 14.44 -8.68
N GLY A 132 12.64 14.32 -8.51
CA GLY A 132 11.65 14.67 -9.52
C GLY A 132 11.05 16.06 -9.31
N SER A 133 10.85 16.80 -10.40
CA SER A 133 10.02 18.01 -10.40
C SER A 133 8.55 17.65 -10.19
N LEU A 134 7.73 18.59 -9.71
CA LEU A 134 6.28 18.40 -9.53
C LEU A 134 5.61 17.92 -10.84
N ARG A 135 6.03 18.48 -11.99
CA ARG A 135 5.53 18.08 -13.31
C ARG A 135 5.85 16.61 -13.61
N ALA A 136 7.07 16.17 -13.31
CA ALA A 136 7.45 14.78 -13.48
C ALA A 136 6.66 13.86 -12.54
N GLN A 137 6.45 14.25 -11.28
CA GLN A 137 5.65 13.49 -10.32
C GLN A 137 4.20 13.34 -10.77
N ILE A 138 3.57 14.43 -11.26
CA ILE A 138 2.21 14.39 -11.82
C ILE A 138 2.17 13.51 -13.07
N ALA A 139 3.11 13.68 -14.00
CA ALA A 139 3.16 12.88 -15.22
C ALA A 139 3.31 11.39 -14.91
N ILE A 140 4.18 11.02 -13.97
CA ILE A 140 4.36 9.63 -13.52
C ILE A 140 3.07 9.12 -12.86
N ALA A 141 2.46 9.89 -11.96
CA ALA A 141 1.21 9.48 -11.30
C ALA A 141 0.08 9.22 -12.30
N VAL A 142 -0.14 10.15 -13.24
CA VAL A 142 -1.14 10.00 -14.31
C VAL A 142 -0.80 8.80 -15.21
N SER A 143 0.46 8.66 -15.61
CA SER A 143 0.89 7.55 -16.47
C SER A 143 0.70 6.19 -15.80
N VAL A 144 1.00 6.08 -14.50
CA VAL A 144 0.79 4.85 -13.73
C VAL A 144 -0.70 4.54 -13.59
N LEU A 145 -1.53 5.54 -13.27
CA LEU A 145 -2.98 5.34 -13.10
C LEU A 145 -3.66 4.93 -14.42
N VAL A 146 -3.44 5.72 -15.48
CA VAL A 146 -4.03 5.46 -16.80
C VAL A 146 -3.46 4.18 -17.40
N GLY A 147 -2.14 3.96 -17.27
CA GLY A 147 -1.49 2.74 -17.74
C GLY A 147 -1.99 1.50 -17.02
N TYR A 148 -2.19 1.55 -15.70
CA TYR A 148 -2.72 0.43 -14.94
C TYR A 148 -4.19 0.13 -15.30
N TRP A 149 -5.02 1.16 -15.42
CA TRP A 149 -6.39 1.02 -15.88
C TRP A 149 -6.46 0.41 -17.29
N ALA A 150 -5.66 0.93 -18.23
CA ALA A 150 -5.58 0.41 -19.60
C ALA A 150 -5.08 -1.03 -19.63
N ALA A 151 -4.10 -1.38 -18.80
CA ALA A 151 -3.63 -2.76 -18.68
C ALA A 151 -4.76 -3.68 -18.21
N LEU A 152 -5.48 -3.32 -17.15
CA LEU A 152 -6.58 -4.14 -16.62
C LEU A 152 -7.76 -4.29 -17.59
N THR A 153 -8.01 -3.30 -18.44
CA THR A 153 -9.20 -3.27 -19.30
C THR A 153 -8.94 -3.76 -20.72
N LEU A 154 -7.75 -3.53 -21.28
CA LEU A 154 -7.45 -3.78 -22.69
C LEU A 154 -6.62 -5.05 -22.91
N VAL A 155 -5.82 -5.47 -21.92
CA VAL A 155 -4.98 -6.68 -22.07
C VAL A 155 -5.84 -7.93 -21.86
N PRO A 156 -5.93 -8.83 -22.85
CA PRO A 156 -6.68 -10.06 -22.69
C PRO A 156 -5.96 -11.03 -21.75
N VAL A 157 -6.70 -11.54 -20.77
CA VAL A 157 -6.21 -12.57 -19.85
C VAL A 157 -6.51 -13.96 -20.44
N PRO A 158 -5.53 -14.87 -20.52
CA PRO A 158 -5.76 -16.23 -20.99
C PRO A 158 -6.88 -16.92 -20.20
N GLY A 159 -7.91 -17.41 -20.89
CA GLY A 159 -9.05 -18.10 -20.28
C GLY A 159 -10.18 -17.20 -19.75
N ALA A 160 -9.98 -15.88 -19.66
CA ALA A 160 -11.02 -14.93 -19.21
C ALA A 160 -11.39 -13.88 -20.26
N GLY A 161 -10.44 -13.46 -21.12
CA GLY A 161 -10.64 -12.39 -22.10
C GLY A 161 -10.17 -11.02 -21.62
N ALA A 162 -10.40 -9.98 -22.42
CA ALA A 162 -10.08 -8.59 -22.07
C ALA A 162 -11.21 -7.93 -21.28
N GLY A 163 -10.89 -7.01 -20.37
CA GLY A 163 -11.88 -6.24 -19.62
C GLY A 163 -12.54 -6.96 -18.45
N VAL A 164 -12.12 -8.19 -18.12
CA VAL A 164 -12.67 -8.95 -17.00
C VAL A 164 -12.05 -8.46 -15.68
N LEU A 165 -12.86 -7.83 -14.84
CA LEU A 165 -12.44 -7.27 -13.54
C LEU A 165 -12.92 -8.10 -12.35
N THR A 166 -13.16 -9.40 -12.51
CA THR A 166 -13.57 -10.29 -11.41
C THR A 166 -12.37 -10.66 -10.52
N PRO A 167 -12.57 -11.08 -9.25
CA PRO A 167 -11.47 -11.38 -8.33
C PRO A 167 -10.44 -12.38 -8.88
N GLY A 168 -10.91 -13.39 -9.61
CA GLY A 168 -10.06 -14.45 -10.17
C GLY A 168 -9.70 -14.28 -11.65
N GLY A 169 -10.47 -13.50 -12.42
CA GLY A 169 -10.31 -13.42 -13.89
C GLY A 169 -9.47 -12.23 -14.38
N ASN A 170 -9.15 -11.29 -13.50
CA ASN A 170 -8.45 -10.07 -13.91
C ASN A 170 -6.95 -10.28 -14.14
N LEU A 171 -6.34 -9.32 -14.87
CA LEU A 171 -4.93 -9.37 -15.23
C LEU A 171 -3.99 -9.37 -14.02
N ALA A 172 -4.30 -8.62 -12.96
CA ALA A 172 -3.47 -8.60 -11.76
C ALA A 172 -3.44 -9.98 -11.08
N SER A 173 -4.59 -10.63 -10.94
CA SER A 173 -4.70 -11.99 -10.40
C SER A 173 -3.96 -13.02 -11.27
N PHE A 174 -3.99 -12.85 -12.59
CA PHE A 174 -3.22 -13.70 -13.51
C PHE A 174 -1.70 -13.54 -13.31
N ILE A 175 -1.20 -12.30 -13.29
CA ILE A 175 0.23 -12.00 -13.08
C ILE A 175 0.68 -12.48 -11.70
N ASP A 176 -0.11 -12.23 -10.65
CA ASP A 176 0.19 -12.65 -9.29
C ASP A 176 0.31 -14.19 -9.23
N ARG A 177 -0.58 -14.95 -9.87
CA ARG A 177 -0.48 -16.41 -9.93
C ARG A 177 0.73 -16.89 -10.73
N MET A 178 1.08 -16.21 -11.82
CA MET A 178 2.23 -16.55 -12.65
C MET A 178 3.55 -16.32 -11.91
N LEU A 179 3.68 -15.22 -11.16
CA LEU A 179 4.92 -14.83 -10.49
C LEU A 179 5.04 -15.40 -9.08
N LEU A 180 3.94 -15.44 -8.33
CA LEU A 180 3.94 -15.77 -6.90
C LEU A 180 3.35 -17.15 -6.64
N GLY A 181 2.56 -17.71 -7.55
CA GLY A 181 2.08 -19.09 -7.51
C GLY A 181 1.58 -19.53 -6.14
N ARG A 182 2.37 -20.41 -5.48
CA ARG A 182 2.06 -21.01 -4.17
C ARG A 182 2.20 -20.06 -2.98
N HIS A 183 2.69 -18.84 -3.17
CA HIS A 183 2.92 -17.83 -2.14
C HIS A 183 1.76 -16.83 -1.98
N LEU A 184 0.63 -17.06 -2.66
CA LEU A 184 -0.62 -16.30 -2.51
C LEU A 184 -1.55 -16.96 -1.47
N LEU A 185 -2.34 -16.12 -0.79
CA LEU A 185 -3.21 -16.56 0.31
C LEU A 185 -4.47 -17.29 -0.20
N ASN A 186 -5.05 -16.86 -1.32
CA ASN A 186 -6.24 -17.48 -1.92
C ASN A 186 -5.91 -18.16 -3.25
N ARG A 187 -6.19 -19.47 -3.32
CA ARG A 187 -6.05 -20.31 -4.53
C ARG A 187 -7.35 -20.32 -5.35
N LEU A 188 -7.89 -19.15 -5.67
CA LEU A 188 -9.06 -19.02 -6.55
C LEU A 188 -8.68 -19.17 -8.02
#